data_AF-A0AAD5L915-F1
#
_entry.id   AF-A0AAD5L915-F1
#
_cell.length_a   1.000
_cell.length_b   1.000
_cell.length_c   1.000
_cell.angle_alpha   90.00
_cell.angle_beta   90.00
_cell.angle_gamma   90.00
#
_symmetry.space_group_name_H-M   'P 1'
#
loop_
_entity.id
_entity.type
_entity.pdbx_description
1 polymer ?
#
loop_
_entity_poly.entity_id
_entity_poly.type
_entity_poly.pdbx_seq_one_letter_code
_entity_poly.pdbx_strand_id
1 'polypeptide(L)'
;MKLLTLILVAWAFIGSAYGQTTVNGVPAAPGSLVFEDNFDKLDFSVWQHEKTMSGGGNWEFQVYDNSRTNSFTKDSILYIKPTLTEDRYGAGFVTTGTLDLNGGSPADECTNPSFYGCQRGGGNTINPAMAARIRTVNSFSFKYGRVEVRAKMPTGDWLWPAIWLLPRYNAYGTWPASGEIDLVESRGNVRLMQNGENIGTERAGQTLHWGPYWPYNGYGNTAWAKNTVPGYNTDFHRYQLEWTPDYLKFSIDDVETGRVTPGAGGFWELGTSSGAFPSTIENPWRFATKMAPFDEEFYLIINLAVGGTNGFFPDDAVNEGGAPKPWANPSSNALGDFWNGRAGWYPTWQAAGEDAAIQVDYVRVWAL
;
A
#
# COMPACT_ATOMS: atom_id res chain seq x y z
N MET A 1 -61.18 38.98 -4.03
CA MET A 1 -59.95 38.22 -4.32
C MET A 1 -58.94 38.46 -3.19
N LYS A 2 -58.79 37.50 -2.26
CA LYS A 2 -57.70 37.51 -1.28
C LYS A 2 -56.62 36.57 -1.83
N LEU A 3 -55.44 37.11 -2.14
CA LEU A 3 -54.26 36.33 -2.49
C LEU A 3 -53.66 35.78 -1.20
N LEU A 4 -53.68 34.45 -1.03
CA LEU A 4 -52.84 33.79 -0.02
C LEU A 4 -51.45 33.60 -0.63
N THR A 5 -50.46 34.29 -0.07
CA THR A 5 -49.05 34.02 -0.36
C THR A 5 -48.63 32.80 0.46
N LEU A 6 -48.40 31.68 -0.22
CA LEU A 6 -47.82 30.48 0.37
C LEU A 6 -46.31 30.73 0.57
N ILE A 7 -45.88 30.88 1.82
CA ILE A 7 -44.46 30.87 2.18
C ILE A 7 -44.05 29.40 2.29
N LEU A 8 -43.34 28.88 1.28
CA LEU A 8 -42.62 27.62 1.40
C LEU A 8 -41.42 27.85 2.32
N VAL A 9 -41.52 27.37 3.56
CA VAL A 9 -40.35 27.19 4.43
C VAL A 9 -39.66 25.91 3.97
N ALA A 10 -38.60 26.05 3.18
CA ALA A 10 -37.69 24.95 2.89
C ALA A 10 -36.95 24.59 4.19
N TRP A 11 -37.28 23.43 4.75
CA TRP A 11 -36.48 22.82 5.80
C TRP A 11 -35.20 22.30 5.15
N ALA A 12 -34.12 23.08 5.23
CA ALA A 12 -32.79 22.55 4.98
C ALA A 12 -32.51 21.55 6.12
N PHE A 13 -32.55 20.25 5.79
CA PHE A 13 -31.91 19.25 6.62
C PHE A 13 -30.42 19.59 6.66
N ILE A 14 -29.99 20.28 7.72
CA ILE A 14 -28.59 20.27 8.14
C ILE A 14 -28.38 18.87 8.74
N GLY A 15 -28.27 17.87 7.86
CA GLY A 15 -27.70 16.58 8.23
C GLY A 15 -26.31 16.85 8.79
N SER A 16 -26.00 16.27 9.94
CA SER A 16 -24.69 16.45 10.58
C SER A 16 -23.57 16.14 9.57
N ALA A 17 -22.71 17.12 9.29
CA ALA A 17 -21.52 16.96 8.44
C ALA A 17 -20.53 15.90 8.95
N TYR A 18 -20.74 15.39 10.16
CA TYR A 18 -20.04 14.26 10.76
C TYR A 18 -20.50 12.97 10.10
N GLY A 19 -19.98 12.70 8.91
CA GLY A 19 -20.06 11.38 8.30
C GLY A 19 -20.27 11.31 6.80
N GLN A 20 -20.32 12.46 6.15
CA GLN A 20 -20.39 12.55 4.70
C GLN A 20 -19.03 12.23 4.08
N THR A 21 -19.04 11.53 2.93
CA THR A 21 -17.83 11.38 2.11
C THR A 21 -17.31 12.74 1.65
N THR A 22 -16.02 12.97 1.79
CA THR A 22 -15.33 14.10 1.16
C THR A 22 -14.32 13.61 0.14
N VAL A 23 -14.14 14.38 -0.94
CA VAL A 23 -13.17 14.12 -2.01
C VAL A 23 -12.43 15.41 -2.29
N ASN A 24 -11.11 15.42 -2.12
CA ASN A 24 -10.26 16.60 -2.25
C ASN A 24 -10.81 17.82 -1.46
N GLY A 25 -11.34 17.56 -0.26
CA GLY A 25 -11.94 18.56 0.63
C GLY A 25 -13.37 18.97 0.29
N VAL A 26 -14.00 18.38 -0.74
CA VAL A 26 -15.36 18.72 -1.17
C VAL A 26 -16.33 17.59 -0.84
N PRO A 27 -17.51 17.86 -0.24
CA PRO A 27 -18.49 16.82 0.04
C PRO A 27 -19.02 16.16 -1.24
N ALA A 28 -19.13 14.83 -1.24
CA ALA A 28 -19.70 14.05 -2.33
C ALA A 28 -21.16 13.69 -2.08
N ALA A 29 -21.90 13.42 -3.16
CA ALA A 29 -23.28 12.95 -3.08
C ALA A 29 -23.32 11.47 -2.64
N PRO A 30 -24.15 11.08 -1.66
CA PRO A 30 -24.26 9.69 -1.24
C PRO A 30 -24.53 8.71 -2.38
N GLY A 31 -23.83 7.57 -2.36
CA GLY A 31 -23.93 6.52 -3.38
C GLY A 31 -23.30 6.83 -4.74
N SER A 32 -22.77 8.05 -4.96
CA SER A 32 -22.12 8.39 -6.22
C SER A 32 -20.76 7.69 -6.39
N LEU A 33 -20.44 7.30 -7.62
CA LEU A 33 -19.10 6.86 -8.00
C LEU A 33 -18.21 8.11 -8.09
N VAL A 34 -17.30 8.27 -7.13
CA VAL A 34 -16.46 9.48 -7.00
C VAL A 34 -15.07 9.32 -7.61
N PHE A 35 -14.65 8.09 -7.87
CA PHE A 35 -13.42 7.77 -8.57
C PHE A 35 -13.55 6.44 -9.29
N GLU A 36 -13.08 6.40 -10.53
CA GLU A 36 -12.93 5.19 -11.32
C GLU A 36 -11.70 5.31 -12.21
N ASP A 37 -10.91 4.24 -12.26
CA ASP A 37 -9.92 4.03 -13.30
C ASP A 37 -10.01 2.57 -13.77
N ASN A 38 -10.26 2.36 -15.06
CA ASN A 38 -10.30 1.04 -15.70
C ASN A 38 -8.98 0.75 -16.45
N PHE A 39 -7.94 1.56 -16.25
CA PHE A 39 -6.59 1.38 -16.78
C PHE A 39 -6.49 1.14 -18.30
N ASP A 40 -7.40 1.74 -19.09
CA ASP A 40 -7.28 1.79 -20.56
C ASP A 40 -5.94 2.43 -21.00
N LYS A 41 -5.43 3.35 -20.17
CA LYS A 41 -4.10 3.95 -20.25
C LYS A 41 -3.60 4.24 -18.83
N LEU A 42 -2.29 4.37 -18.65
CA LEU A 42 -1.73 4.94 -17.43
C LEU A 42 -1.85 6.46 -17.47
N ASP A 43 -2.87 7.01 -16.80
CA ASP A 43 -3.13 8.46 -16.81
C ASP A 43 -2.29 9.21 -15.77
N PHE A 44 -1.29 9.96 -16.23
CA PHE A 44 -0.39 10.75 -15.39
C PHE A 44 -1.04 11.99 -14.74
N SER A 45 -2.26 12.37 -15.15
CA SER A 45 -3.03 13.39 -14.42
C SER A 45 -3.66 12.82 -13.13
N VAL A 46 -3.79 11.49 -13.06
CA VAL A 46 -4.33 10.76 -11.90
C VAL A 46 -3.19 10.16 -11.09
N TRP A 47 -2.30 9.41 -11.73
CA TRP A 47 -1.28 8.61 -11.06
C TRP A 47 0.10 9.23 -11.19
N GLN A 48 0.67 9.64 -10.07
CA GLN A 48 2.07 10.05 -9.98
C GLN A 48 2.95 8.85 -9.64
N HIS A 49 4.05 8.65 -10.36
CA HIS A 49 5.09 7.69 -9.97
C HIS A 49 5.92 8.21 -8.81
N GLU A 50 6.18 7.34 -7.83
CA GLU A 50 7.26 7.53 -6.88
C GLU A 50 8.59 7.14 -7.54
N LYS A 51 9.62 7.99 -7.37
CA LYS A 51 10.98 7.78 -7.84
C LYS A 51 11.94 7.78 -6.65
N THR A 52 12.38 6.60 -6.21
CA THR A 52 13.25 6.48 -5.02
C THR A 52 13.80 5.05 -4.84
N MET A 53 14.93 4.94 -4.13
CA MET A 53 15.53 3.74 -3.55
C MET A 53 15.28 3.60 -2.04
N SER A 54 14.45 4.48 -1.47
CA SER A 54 14.28 4.61 -0.01
C SER A 54 13.73 3.35 0.66
N GLY A 55 12.85 2.61 -0.02
CA GLY A 55 12.20 1.42 0.52
C GLY A 55 11.26 1.71 1.70
N GLY A 56 10.78 2.94 1.88
CA GLY A 56 9.71 3.28 2.84
C GLY A 56 10.01 3.02 4.33
N GLY A 57 11.28 2.85 4.71
CA GLY A 57 11.66 2.41 6.06
C GLY A 57 11.69 0.88 6.25
N ASN A 58 11.20 0.11 5.27
CA ASN A 58 11.25 -1.35 5.21
C ASN A 58 12.58 -1.90 4.65
N TRP A 59 13.45 -1.00 4.16
CA TRP A 59 14.72 -1.32 3.49
C TRP A 59 14.54 -2.28 2.31
N GLU A 60 13.49 -2.05 1.51
CA GLU A 60 13.14 -2.83 0.33
C GLU A 60 14.24 -2.76 -0.75
N PHE A 61 14.27 -3.76 -1.64
CA PHE A 61 15.39 -4.04 -2.54
C PHE A 61 15.22 -3.55 -3.97
N GLN A 62 14.11 -2.86 -4.27
CA GLN A 62 13.83 -2.30 -5.58
C GLN A 62 14.13 -0.80 -5.66
N VAL A 63 14.48 -0.34 -6.85
CA VAL A 63 14.35 1.06 -7.27
C VAL A 63 12.92 1.25 -7.77
N TYR A 64 12.18 2.20 -7.20
CA TYR A 64 10.96 2.70 -7.85
C TYR A 64 11.32 3.76 -8.88
N ASP A 65 10.83 3.58 -10.10
CA ASP A 65 11.03 4.54 -11.19
C ASP A 65 9.83 4.61 -12.16
N ASN A 66 9.78 5.69 -12.93
CA ASN A 66 8.82 5.93 -14.00
C ASN A 66 9.27 5.22 -15.31
N SER A 67 9.40 3.90 -15.28
CA SER A 67 9.76 3.10 -16.47
C SER A 67 8.57 2.34 -17.03
N ARG A 68 8.45 2.32 -18.37
CA ARG A 68 7.45 1.51 -19.09
C ARG A 68 7.75 0.01 -19.10
N THR A 69 8.94 -0.40 -18.66
CA THR A 69 9.26 -1.82 -18.42
C THR A 69 8.68 -2.34 -17.10
N ASN A 70 8.43 -1.43 -16.15
CA ASN A 70 8.03 -1.77 -14.79
C ASN A 70 6.60 -1.36 -14.44
N SER A 71 6.03 -0.39 -15.16
CA SER A 71 4.60 -0.15 -15.14
C SER A 71 4.10 0.02 -16.57
N PHE A 72 2.91 -0.44 -16.90
CA PHE A 72 2.29 -0.18 -18.21
C PHE A 72 0.84 -0.66 -18.17
N THR A 73 0.03 -0.23 -19.12
CA THR A 73 -1.29 -0.81 -19.33
C THR A 73 -1.30 -1.66 -20.59
N LYS A 74 -2.01 -2.78 -20.54
CA LYS A 74 -2.21 -3.69 -21.67
C LYS A 74 -3.60 -4.31 -21.49
N ASP A 75 -4.42 -4.28 -22.54
CA ASP A 75 -5.78 -4.84 -22.53
C ASP A 75 -6.63 -4.34 -21.34
N SER A 76 -6.53 -3.03 -21.05
CA SER A 76 -7.20 -2.36 -19.92
C SER A 76 -6.83 -2.90 -18.54
N ILE A 77 -5.66 -3.52 -18.40
CA ILE A 77 -5.08 -3.95 -17.13
C ILE A 77 -3.80 -3.16 -16.88
N LEU A 78 -3.66 -2.57 -15.69
CA LEU A 78 -2.38 -2.06 -15.20
C LEU A 78 -1.49 -3.23 -14.77
N TYR A 79 -0.27 -3.26 -15.29
CA TYR A 79 0.80 -4.14 -14.86
C TYR A 79 1.83 -3.33 -14.10
N ILE A 80 2.23 -3.77 -12.91
CA ILE A 80 3.47 -3.35 -12.27
C ILE A 80 4.39 -4.56 -12.14
N LYS A 81 5.45 -4.58 -12.94
CA LYS A 81 6.34 -5.73 -13.16
C LYS A 81 7.75 -5.50 -12.58
N PRO A 82 8.37 -6.50 -11.95
CA PRO A 82 9.73 -6.40 -11.47
C PRO A 82 10.72 -6.69 -12.61
N THR A 83 11.86 -6.01 -12.61
CA THR A 83 13.03 -6.31 -13.47
C THR A 83 14.30 -6.25 -12.64
N LEU A 84 15.44 -6.70 -13.18
CA LEU A 84 16.72 -6.44 -12.53
C LEU A 84 17.19 -5.02 -12.85
N THR A 85 17.91 -4.42 -11.91
CA THR A 85 18.60 -3.15 -12.15
C THR A 85 19.67 -3.30 -13.24
N GLU A 86 20.33 -4.46 -13.32
CA GLU A 86 21.30 -4.73 -14.38
C GLU A 86 20.67 -4.86 -15.77
N ASP A 87 19.39 -5.18 -15.90
CA ASP A 87 18.71 -5.21 -17.20
C ASP A 87 18.73 -3.83 -17.88
N ARG A 88 18.78 -2.76 -17.07
CA ARG A 88 18.84 -1.37 -17.53
C ARG A 88 20.26 -0.81 -17.59
N TYR A 89 21.08 -1.08 -16.57
CA TYR A 89 22.37 -0.40 -16.40
C TYR A 89 23.58 -1.28 -16.75
N GLY A 90 23.35 -2.55 -17.08
CA GLY A 90 24.40 -3.49 -17.47
C GLY A 90 24.99 -4.29 -16.30
N ALA A 91 25.72 -5.34 -16.66
CA ALA A 91 26.35 -6.25 -15.71
C ALA A 91 27.39 -5.54 -14.82
N GLY A 92 27.38 -5.85 -13.53
CA GLY A 92 28.25 -5.27 -12.51
C GLY A 92 27.70 -3.97 -11.90
N PHE A 93 26.67 -3.36 -12.48
CA PHE A 93 26.18 -2.06 -12.00
C PHE A 93 25.66 -2.12 -10.56
N VAL A 94 25.05 -3.22 -10.16
CA VAL A 94 24.53 -3.39 -8.78
C VAL A 94 25.63 -3.29 -7.73
N THR A 95 26.85 -3.71 -8.04
CA THR A 95 27.96 -3.78 -7.07
C THR A 95 28.98 -2.65 -7.22
N THR A 96 29.16 -2.10 -8.43
CA THR A 96 30.17 -1.07 -8.69
C THR A 96 29.58 0.28 -9.10
N GLY A 97 28.28 0.33 -9.38
CA GLY A 97 27.60 1.51 -9.91
C GLY A 97 27.40 2.62 -8.88
N THR A 98 27.06 3.78 -9.42
CA THR A 98 26.45 4.88 -8.67
C THR A 98 25.20 5.27 -9.43
N LEU A 99 24.06 5.26 -8.74
CA LEU A 99 22.76 5.64 -9.28
C LEU A 99 22.33 6.95 -8.64
N ASP A 100 22.03 7.94 -9.48
CA ASP A 100 21.35 9.18 -9.12
C ASP A 100 20.01 9.22 -9.86
N LEU A 101 18.93 9.37 -9.12
CA LEU A 101 17.57 9.39 -9.64
C LEU A 101 17.08 10.79 -9.97
N ASN A 102 17.83 11.84 -9.58
CA ASN A 102 17.52 13.19 -10.00
C ASN A 102 17.82 13.34 -11.49
N GLY A 103 16.81 13.65 -12.29
CA GLY A 103 17.02 14.02 -13.68
C GLY A 103 17.17 15.52 -13.90
N GLY A 104 17.23 15.90 -15.18
CA GLY A 104 17.45 17.29 -15.59
C GLY A 104 16.20 18.17 -15.62
N SER A 105 15.02 17.63 -15.31
CA SER A 105 13.75 18.35 -15.32
C SER A 105 12.95 18.11 -14.04
N PRO A 106 11.99 19.00 -13.67
CA PRO A 106 11.13 18.79 -12.51
C PRO A 106 10.32 17.49 -12.56
N ALA A 107 9.98 16.98 -13.76
CA ALA A 107 9.28 15.72 -13.91
C ALA A 107 10.15 14.50 -13.56
N ASP A 108 11.47 14.68 -13.52
CA ASP A 108 12.44 13.65 -13.19
C ASP A 108 12.92 13.70 -11.74
N GLU A 109 12.37 14.59 -10.92
CA GLU A 109 12.79 14.76 -9.54
C GLU A 109 12.60 13.47 -8.74
N CYS A 110 13.61 13.13 -7.93
CA CYS A 110 13.47 12.06 -6.96
C CYS A 110 12.46 12.47 -5.88
N THR A 111 11.48 11.62 -5.62
CA THR A 111 10.34 11.99 -4.78
C THR A 111 10.55 11.70 -3.28
N ASN A 112 11.61 10.97 -2.91
CA ASN A 112 11.91 10.67 -1.52
C ASN A 112 13.43 10.48 -1.30
N PRO A 113 14.12 11.44 -0.63
CA PRO A 113 15.56 11.38 -0.37
C PRO A 113 15.93 10.53 0.84
N SER A 114 14.97 10.10 1.66
CA SER A 114 15.23 9.33 2.88
C SER A 114 15.99 8.05 2.56
N PHE A 115 16.87 7.63 3.48
CA PHE A 115 17.61 6.36 3.37
C PHE A 115 18.39 6.20 2.05
N TYR A 116 19.05 7.28 1.61
CA TYR A 116 19.80 7.32 0.34
C TYR A 116 18.89 7.05 -0.86
N GLY A 117 17.65 7.53 -0.80
CA GLY A 117 16.61 7.21 -1.76
C GLY A 117 16.84 7.86 -3.13
N CYS A 118 17.50 9.02 -3.20
CA CYS A 118 17.74 9.71 -4.47
C CYS A 118 19.08 9.41 -5.09
N GLN A 119 20.08 9.06 -4.27
CA GLN A 119 21.41 8.74 -4.76
C GLN A 119 22.04 7.66 -3.90
N ARG A 120 22.59 6.64 -4.55
CA ARG A 120 23.32 5.54 -3.91
C ARG A 120 24.52 5.16 -4.76
N GLY A 121 25.65 4.86 -4.12
CA GLY A 121 26.87 4.47 -4.81
C GLY A 121 28.07 4.45 -3.85
N GLY A 122 29.28 4.45 -4.41
CA GLY A 122 30.51 4.59 -3.62
C GLY A 122 30.85 3.38 -2.75
N GLY A 123 30.60 2.16 -3.25
CA GLY A 123 30.87 0.90 -2.53
C GLY A 123 29.66 0.29 -1.81
N ASN A 124 28.50 0.95 -1.87
CA ASN A 124 27.23 0.39 -1.43
C ASN A 124 26.54 -0.37 -2.57
N THR A 125 25.91 -1.50 -2.25
CA THR A 125 25.05 -2.24 -3.19
C THR A 125 23.85 -1.39 -3.60
N ILE A 126 23.70 -1.15 -4.90
CA ILE A 126 22.50 -0.53 -5.48
C ILE A 126 21.34 -1.52 -5.35
N ASN A 127 20.12 -1.03 -5.14
CA ASN A 127 18.90 -1.85 -5.12
C ASN A 127 18.89 -2.81 -6.33
N PRO A 128 18.94 -4.14 -6.13
CA PRO A 128 19.15 -5.10 -7.23
C PRO A 128 17.97 -5.26 -8.18
N ALA A 129 16.77 -4.87 -7.75
CA ALA A 129 15.56 -4.90 -8.56
C ALA A 129 15.08 -3.50 -8.96
N MET A 130 14.23 -3.43 -9.96
CA MET A 130 13.44 -2.24 -10.29
C MET A 130 11.96 -2.61 -10.36
N ALA A 131 11.09 -1.68 -9.96
CA ALA A 131 9.64 -1.82 -10.00
C ALA A 131 8.99 -0.42 -10.09
N ALA A 132 7.67 -0.35 -9.89
CA ALA A 132 6.96 0.93 -9.81
C ALA A 132 6.08 1.02 -8.56
N ARG A 133 5.88 2.25 -8.11
CA ARG A 133 4.87 2.65 -7.14
C ARG A 133 4.17 3.87 -7.71
N ILE A 134 2.85 3.82 -7.80
CA ILE A 134 2.02 4.92 -8.28
C ILE A 134 1.05 5.36 -7.20
N ARG A 135 0.71 6.66 -7.17
CA ARG A 135 -0.15 7.24 -6.14
C ARG A 135 -1.01 8.39 -6.66
N THR A 136 -2.17 8.58 -6.05
CA THR A 136 -3.11 9.67 -6.39
C THR A 136 -2.91 10.94 -5.55
N VAL A 137 -1.76 11.08 -4.87
CA VAL A 137 -1.51 12.12 -3.85
C VAL A 137 -1.83 13.57 -4.26
N ASN A 138 -1.74 13.89 -5.55
CA ASN A 138 -2.00 15.24 -6.08
C ASN A 138 -3.34 15.38 -6.81
N SER A 139 -4.07 14.28 -7.03
CA SER A 139 -5.23 14.21 -7.93
C SER A 139 -6.51 13.78 -7.21
N PHE A 140 -6.41 12.82 -6.31
CA PHE A 140 -7.55 12.22 -5.62
C PHE A 140 -7.16 11.77 -4.21
N SER A 141 -7.82 12.39 -3.23
CA SER A 141 -7.94 11.91 -1.85
C SER A 141 -9.39 11.90 -1.44
N PHE A 142 -9.78 10.99 -0.57
CA PHE A 142 -11.15 10.91 -0.06
C PHE A 142 -11.18 10.49 1.40
N LYS A 143 -12.27 10.83 2.08
CA LYS A 143 -12.59 10.35 3.42
C LYS A 143 -13.97 9.72 3.41
N TYR A 144 -14.06 8.53 4.02
CA TYR A 144 -15.25 7.69 4.07
C TYR A 144 -15.78 7.29 2.69
N GLY A 145 -16.25 6.06 2.58
CA GLY A 145 -16.70 5.51 1.31
C GLY A 145 -16.56 4.01 1.26
N ARG A 146 -16.87 3.46 0.09
CA ARG A 146 -16.52 2.10 -0.28
C ARG A 146 -15.43 2.14 -1.32
N VAL A 147 -14.33 1.44 -1.08
CA VAL A 147 -13.25 1.19 -2.04
C VAL A 147 -13.39 -0.24 -2.54
N GLU A 148 -13.22 -0.42 -3.85
CA GLU A 148 -13.03 -1.73 -4.45
C GLU A 148 -11.90 -1.65 -5.47
N VAL A 149 -10.93 -2.54 -5.32
CA VAL A 149 -9.88 -2.74 -6.31
C VAL A 149 -9.91 -4.18 -6.77
N ARG A 150 -10.08 -4.39 -8.08
CA ARG A 150 -10.01 -5.73 -8.67
C ARG A 150 -8.60 -5.96 -9.18
N ALA A 151 -7.89 -6.91 -8.56
CA ALA A 151 -6.48 -7.16 -8.88
C ALA A 151 -6.14 -8.65 -8.76
N LYS A 152 -5.10 -9.07 -9.47
CA LYS A 152 -4.44 -10.38 -9.34
C LYS A 152 -3.04 -10.17 -8.79
N MET A 153 -2.69 -10.93 -7.75
CA MET A 153 -1.37 -10.84 -7.12
C MET A 153 -0.28 -11.46 -8.01
N PRO A 154 0.97 -10.97 -7.93
CA PRO A 154 2.09 -11.51 -8.70
C PRO A 154 2.49 -12.92 -8.24
N THR A 155 3.19 -13.61 -9.14
CA THR A 155 3.91 -14.86 -8.91
C THR A 155 5.40 -14.63 -9.09
N GLY A 156 6.19 -14.93 -8.06
CA GLY A 156 7.63 -14.78 -8.08
C GLY A 156 8.19 -14.60 -6.69
N ASP A 157 9.32 -15.25 -6.44
CA ASP A 157 9.94 -15.25 -5.12
C ASP A 157 10.31 -13.83 -4.66
N TRP A 158 10.00 -13.52 -3.40
CA TRP A 158 10.37 -12.28 -2.72
C TRP A 158 9.69 -11.02 -3.27
N LEU A 159 8.64 -11.18 -4.07
CA LEU A 159 7.79 -10.07 -4.51
C LEU A 159 6.78 -9.70 -3.41
N TRP A 160 6.59 -8.40 -3.19
CA TRP A 160 5.69 -7.84 -2.19
C TRP A 160 4.73 -6.83 -2.83
N PRO A 161 3.60 -7.31 -3.39
CA PRO A 161 2.53 -6.44 -3.89
C PRO A 161 1.81 -5.71 -2.75
N ALA A 162 1.41 -4.46 -3.00
CA ALA A 162 0.55 -3.72 -2.08
C ALA A 162 -0.43 -2.81 -2.82
N ILE A 163 -1.67 -2.75 -2.32
CA ILE A 163 -2.65 -1.70 -2.60
C ILE A 163 -3.06 -1.13 -1.26
N TRP A 164 -2.87 0.17 -1.06
CA TRP A 164 -2.92 0.78 0.24
C TRP A 164 -3.16 2.29 0.14
N LEU A 165 -3.35 2.94 1.28
CA LEU A 165 -3.67 4.34 1.34
C LEU A 165 -2.87 5.05 2.43
N LEU A 166 -2.49 6.29 2.15
CA LEU A 166 -1.84 7.19 3.09
C LEU A 166 -2.62 8.51 3.19
N PRO A 167 -2.52 9.23 4.33
CA PRO A 167 -3.23 10.48 4.51
C PRO A 167 -2.70 11.56 3.55
N ARG A 168 -3.59 12.40 3.02
CA ARG A 168 -3.24 13.54 2.17
C ARG A 168 -2.34 14.53 2.89
N TYR A 169 -2.52 14.67 4.19
CA TYR A 169 -1.74 15.50 5.10
C TYR A 169 -1.46 14.76 6.40
N ASN A 170 -0.29 14.98 6.98
CA ASN A 170 0.06 14.45 8.31
C ASN A 170 -0.60 15.27 9.43
N ALA A 171 -1.93 15.24 9.52
CA ALA A 171 -2.72 16.07 10.45
C ALA A 171 -2.38 15.87 11.93
N TYR A 172 -1.92 14.67 12.29
CA TYR A 172 -1.65 14.27 13.67
C TYR A 172 -0.16 14.01 13.95
N GLY A 173 0.72 14.35 12.99
CA GLY A 173 2.15 14.08 13.06
C GLY A 173 2.61 12.98 12.10
N THR A 174 3.89 12.63 12.18
CA THR A 174 4.50 11.61 11.31
C THR A 174 3.90 10.23 11.53
N TRP A 175 4.11 9.32 10.58
CA TRP A 175 3.65 7.95 10.68
C TRP A 175 4.00 7.27 12.03
N PRO A 176 3.09 6.47 12.62
CA PRO A 176 1.74 6.13 12.16
C PRO A 176 0.67 7.06 12.76
N ALA A 177 1.03 8.23 13.30
CA ALA A 177 0.08 9.10 13.98
C ALA A 177 -1.02 9.63 13.08
N SER A 178 -0.74 9.77 11.78
CA SER A 178 -1.72 10.17 10.76
C SER A 178 -2.32 8.98 9.97
N GLY A 179 -2.01 7.75 10.36
CA GLY A 179 -2.63 6.54 9.83
C GLY A 179 -2.01 5.98 8.54
N GLU A 180 -2.32 4.71 8.28
CA GLU A 180 -2.08 3.97 7.04
C GLU A 180 -3.17 2.89 6.91
N ILE A 181 -3.68 2.67 5.70
CA ILE A 181 -4.71 1.67 5.43
C ILE A 181 -4.21 0.73 4.35
N ASP A 182 -3.88 -0.50 4.72
CA ASP A 182 -3.44 -1.53 3.79
C ASP A 182 -4.63 -2.35 3.32
N LEU A 183 -5.14 -1.99 2.13
CA LEU A 183 -6.28 -2.69 1.51
C LEU A 183 -5.91 -4.12 1.15
N VAL A 184 -4.67 -4.35 0.71
CA VAL A 184 -4.08 -5.67 0.60
C VAL A 184 -2.55 -5.59 0.52
N GLU A 185 -1.91 -6.49 1.28
CA GLU A 185 -0.51 -6.89 1.08
C GLU A 185 -0.44 -8.42 0.90
N SER A 186 0.48 -8.89 0.04
CA SER A 186 0.69 -10.31 -0.18
C SER A 186 2.16 -10.60 -0.50
N ARG A 187 2.48 -11.86 -0.82
CA ARG A 187 3.81 -12.32 -1.21
C ARG A 187 3.71 -13.10 -2.51
N GLY A 188 4.65 -12.89 -3.44
CA GLY A 188 4.63 -13.58 -4.74
C GLY A 188 5.16 -15.01 -4.70
N ASN A 189 5.79 -15.45 -3.60
CA ASN A 189 6.27 -16.82 -3.46
C ASN A 189 5.08 -17.80 -3.53
N VAL A 190 5.06 -18.71 -4.51
CA VAL A 190 3.94 -19.66 -4.69
C VAL A 190 3.71 -20.51 -3.43
N ARG A 191 4.80 -20.94 -2.79
CA ARG A 191 4.74 -21.72 -1.55
C ARG A 191 5.83 -21.30 -0.58
N LEU A 192 5.60 -20.21 0.14
CA LEU A 192 6.45 -19.77 1.24
C LEU A 192 5.85 -20.28 2.55
N MET A 193 6.46 -21.30 3.14
CA MET A 193 5.95 -21.97 4.32
C MET A 193 6.54 -21.37 5.59
N GLN A 194 5.69 -21.06 6.56
CA GLN A 194 6.08 -20.71 7.92
C GLN A 194 5.13 -21.42 8.89
N ASN A 195 5.66 -22.13 9.88
CA ASN A 195 4.87 -22.87 10.88
C ASN A 195 3.78 -23.79 10.29
N GLY A 196 4.04 -24.37 9.12
CA GLY A 196 3.10 -25.27 8.43
C GLY A 196 2.03 -24.57 7.57
N GLU A 197 2.01 -23.24 7.52
CA GLU A 197 1.09 -22.46 6.69
C GLU A 197 1.81 -21.88 5.46
N ASN A 198 1.13 -21.84 4.31
CA ASN A 198 1.61 -21.08 3.16
C ASN A 198 1.29 -19.59 3.37
N ILE A 199 2.31 -18.79 3.65
CA ILE A 199 2.23 -17.33 3.80
C ILE A 199 2.57 -16.58 2.50
N GLY A 200 2.79 -17.33 1.41
CA GLY A 200 3.07 -16.87 0.06
C GLY A 200 1.83 -16.32 -0.66
N THR A 201 1.65 -16.69 -1.93
CA THR A 201 0.54 -16.22 -2.78
C THR A 201 -0.84 -16.62 -2.27
N GLU A 202 -0.91 -17.62 -1.39
CA GLU A 202 -2.17 -18.03 -0.76
C GLU A 202 -2.67 -17.03 0.29
N ARG A 203 -1.82 -16.15 0.82
CA ARG A 203 -2.17 -15.25 1.93
C ARG A 203 -2.26 -13.79 1.49
N ALA A 204 -3.38 -13.15 1.82
CA ALA A 204 -3.57 -11.72 1.71
C ALA A 204 -3.75 -11.14 3.12
N GLY A 205 -2.96 -10.12 3.45
CA GLY A 205 -3.04 -9.35 4.69
C GLY A 205 -3.76 -8.03 4.45
N GLN A 206 -4.48 -7.55 5.48
CA GLN A 206 -5.13 -6.25 5.51
C GLN A 206 -4.89 -5.65 6.88
N THR A 207 -4.40 -4.42 6.92
CA THR A 207 -3.85 -3.84 8.14
C THR A 207 -4.25 -2.37 8.24
N LEU A 208 -4.42 -1.91 9.48
CA LEU A 208 -4.45 -0.49 9.81
C LEU A 208 -3.23 -0.18 10.66
N HIS A 209 -2.40 0.78 10.24
CA HIS A 209 -1.36 1.32 11.11
C HIS A 209 -1.83 2.63 11.74
N TRP A 210 -1.68 2.72 13.06
CA TRP A 210 -2.12 3.85 13.87
C TRP A 210 -1.37 3.82 15.20
N GLY A 211 -1.06 4.99 15.75
CA GLY A 211 -0.39 5.10 17.05
C GLY A 211 0.37 6.40 17.19
N PRO A 212 0.83 6.76 18.39
CA PRO A 212 1.38 8.10 18.61
C PRO A 212 2.68 8.37 17.85
N TYR A 213 3.50 7.35 17.59
CA TYR A 213 4.68 7.40 16.72
C TYR A 213 5.24 5.98 16.49
N TRP A 214 6.26 5.82 15.64
CA TRP A 214 6.71 4.54 15.06
C TRP A 214 6.93 3.34 16.02
N PRO A 215 7.50 3.48 17.24
CA PRO A 215 7.70 2.35 18.15
C PRO A 215 6.40 1.85 18.77
N TYR A 216 5.35 2.67 18.76
CA TYR A 216 4.05 2.38 19.35
C TYR A 216 2.98 2.30 18.26
N ASN A 217 3.31 1.58 17.19
CA ASN A 217 2.34 1.25 16.16
C ASN A 217 1.37 0.18 16.69
N GLY A 218 0.09 0.51 16.80
CA GLY A 218 -0.99 -0.32 17.32
C GLY A 218 -1.55 -1.36 16.34
N TYR A 219 -0.93 -1.52 15.16
CA TYR A 219 -1.41 -2.37 14.07
C TYR A 219 -1.74 -3.81 14.46
N GLY A 220 -1.07 -4.38 15.47
CA GLY A 220 -1.33 -5.74 15.94
C GLY A 220 -2.77 -5.97 16.43
N ASN A 221 -3.51 -4.90 16.75
CA ASN A 221 -4.93 -4.96 17.10
C ASN A 221 -5.87 -4.92 15.88
N THR A 222 -5.34 -4.62 14.70
CA THR A 222 -6.09 -4.33 13.46
C THR A 222 -5.35 -4.88 12.24
N ALA A 223 -4.78 -6.07 12.39
CA ALA A 223 -4.14 -6.82 11.33
C ALA A 223 -4.90 -8.12 11.13
N TRP A 224 -5.34 -8.35 9.90
CA TRP A 224 -6.10 -9.54 9.51
C TRP A 224 -5.42 -10.19 8.31
N ALA A 225 -5.60 -11.50 8.18
CA ALA A 225 -5.15 -12.22 7.02
C ALA A 225 -6.14 -13.33 6.65
N LYS A 226 -6.24 -13.61 5.36
CA LYS A 226 -7.06 -14.70 4.83
C LYS A 226 -6.26 -15.51 3.84
N ASN A 227 -6.27 -16.83 4.02
CA ASN A 227 -5.69 -17.76 3.08
C ASN A 227 -6.74 -18.23 2.06
N THR A 228 -6.31 -18.51 0.83
CA THR A 228 -7.13 -19.12 -0.22
C THR A 228 -6.32 -20.09 -1.06
N VAL A 229 -6.96 -21.13 -1.59
CA VAL A 229 -6.37 -22.11 -2.52
C VAL A 229 -7.16 -22.02 -3.82
N PRO A 230 -6.51 -21.90 -5.00
CA PRO A 230 -5.08 -22.10 -5.25
C PRO A 230 -4.18 -20.86 -5.05
N GLY A 231 -4.72 -19.76 -4.54
CA GLY A 231 -3.98 -18.55 -4.18
C GLY A 231 -4.42 -17.31 -4.94
N TYR A 232 -4.13 -16.13 -4.41
CA TYR A 232 -4.56 -14.82 -4.96
C TYR A 232 -3.84 -14.42 -6.24
N ASN A 233 -2.85 -15.21 -6.66
CA ASN A 233 -2.10 -15.03 -7.90
C ASN A 233 -2.74 -15.74 -9.10
N THR A 234 -3.78 -16.53 -8.88
CA THR A 234 -4.36 -17.40 -9.93
C THR A 234 -5.53 -16.78 -10.68
N ASP A 235 -6.25 -15.83 -10.05
CA ASP A 235 -7.34 -15.08 -10.66
C ASP A 235 -7.40 -13.67 -10.07
N PHE A 236 -8.21 -12.80 -10.67
CA PHE A 236 -8.52 -11.49 -10.12
C PHE A 236 -9.52 -11.60 -8.98
N HIS A 237 -9.20 -10.95 -7.87
CA HIS A 237 -10.03 -10.86 -6.68
C HIS A 237 -10.44 -9.41 -6.42
N ARG A 238 -11.59 -9.21 -5.76
CA ARG A 238 -12.05 -7.89 -5.31
C ARG A 238 -11.56 -7.66 -3.88
N TYR A 239 -10.63 -6.72 -3.71
CA TYR A 239 -10.19 -6.23 -2.41
C TYR A 239 -11.00 -5.00 -2.04
N GLN A 240 -11.70 -5.07 -0.91
CA GLN A 240 -12.75 -4.10 -0.58
C GLN A 240 -12.55 -3.52 0.82
N LEU A 241 -12.86 -2.23 0.93
CA LEU A 241 -12.93 -1.50 2.20
C LEU A 241 -14.26 -0.75 2.25
N GLU A 242 -14.98 -0.91 3.34
CA GLU A 242 -16.08 -0.03 3.73
C GLU A 242 -15.60 0.79 4.92
N TRP A 243 -15.42 2.09 4.70
CA TRP A 243 -14.88 3.04 5.66
C TRP A 243 -15.95 4.06 6.00
N THR A 244 -16.45 3.99 7.23
CA THR A 244 -17.53 4.83 7.72
C THR A 244 -17.08 5.63 8.93
N PRO A 245 -17.90 6.58 9.42
CA PRO A 245 -17.64 7.30 10.67
C PRO A 245 -17.70 6.42 11.92
N ASP A 246 -18.14 5.16 11.78
CA ASP A 246 -18.34 4.23 12.88
C ASP A 246 -17.41 3.02 12.84
N TYR A 247 -16.98 2.59 11.65
CA TYR A 247 -16.14 1.42 11.48
C TYR A 247 -15.31 1.45 10.20
N LEU A 248 -14.24 0.66 10.19
CA LEU A 248 -13.62 0.17 8.96
C LEU A 248 -13.86 -1.34 8.87
N LYS A 249 -14.32 -1.80 7.71
CA LYS A 249 -14.54 -3.20 7.40
C LYS A 249 -13.84 -3.56 6.11
N PHE A 250 -13.00 -4.58 6.18
CA PHE A 250 -12.31 -5.14 5.03
C PHE A 250 -13.03 -6.38 4.52
N SER A 251 -12.96 -6.62 3.22
CA SER A 251 -13.49 -7.82 2.60
C SER A 251 -12.64 -8.24 1.40
N ILE A 252 -12.67 -9.53 1.10
CA ILE A 252 -12.12 -10.08 -0.14
C ILE A 252 -13.21 -10.95 -0.78
N ASP A 253 -13.58 -10.62 -2.01
CA ASP A 253 -14.68 -11.22 -2.76
C ASP A 253 -15.99 -11.24 -1.97
N ASP A 254 -16.37 -10.08 -1.41
CA ASP A 254 -17.57 -9.88 -0.59
C ASP A 254 -17.62 -10.67 0.72
N VAL A 255 -16.52 -11.35 1.08
CA VAL A 255 -16.39 -12.04 2.36
C VAL A 255 -15.58 -11.17 3.32
N GLU A 256 -16.20 -10.79 4.43
CA GLU A 256 -15.56 -10.03 5.50
C GLU A 256 -14.34 -10.79 6.06
N THR A 257 -13.22 -10.09 6.11
CA THR A 257 -11.91 -10.58 6.60
C THR A 257 -11.57 -9.98 7.94
N GLY A 258 -11.98 -8.74 8.18
CA GLY A 258 -11.62 -7.97 9.35
C GLY A 258 -12.47 -6.71 9.50
N ARG A 259 -12.69 -6.29 10.75
CA ARG A 259 -13.44 -5.09 11.08
C ARG A 259 -12.93 -4.49 12.39
N VAL A 260 -12.91 -3.16 12.44
CA VAL A 260 -12.74 -2.40 13.68
C VAL A 260 -13.91 -1.44 13.84
N THR A 261 -14.49 -1.39 15.04
CA THR A 261 -15.56 -0.46 15.42
C THR A 261 -15.15 0.22 16.73
N PRO A 262 -14.40 1.33 16.65
CA PRO A 262 -13.89 2.00 17.85
C PRO A 262 -15.04 2.47 18.75
N GLY A 263 -14.84 2.32 20.07
CA GLY A 263 -15.74 2.84 21.09
C GLY A 263 -15.71 4.37 21.18
N ALA A 264 -16.30 4.93 22.23
CA ALA A 264 -16.32 6.37 22.44
C ALA A 264 -14.91 6.98 22.60
N GLY A 265 -13.96 6.24 23.19
CA GLY A 265 -12.56 6.66 23.30
C GLY A 265 -11.73 6.42 22.04
N GLY A 266 -12.34 5.94 20.95
CA GLY A 266 -11.71 5.80 19.64
C GLY A 266 -10.53 4.83 19.61
N PHE A 267 -9.66 5.01 18.62
CA PHE A 267 -8.42 4.24 18.51
C PHE A 267 -7.47 4.48 19.69
N TRP A 268 -7.47 5.67 20.31
CA TRP A 268 -6.60 5.91 21.48
C TRP A 268 -6.93 4.96 22.65
N GLU A 269 -8.21 4.81 22.98
CA GLU A 269 -8.65 3.86 24.01
C GLU A 269 -8.33 2.42 23.62
N LEU A 270 -8.51 2.05 22.34
CA LEU A 270 -8.13 0.72 21.84
C LEU A 270 -6.64 0.42 22.10
N GLY A 271 -5.74 1.37 21.77
CA GLY A 271 -4.29 1.15 21.90
C GLY A 271 -3.79 1.19 23.36
N THR A 272 -4.40 2.02 24.21
CA THR A 272 -4.07 2.03 25.65
C THR A 272 -4.59 0.79 26.36
N SER A 273 -5.80 0.35 26.04
CA SER A 273 -6.42 -0.85 26.64
C SER A 273 -5.74 -2.15 26.19
N SER A 274 -5.20 -2.20 24.97
CA SER A 274 -4.39 -3.34 24.51
C SER A 274 -2.95 -3.33 25.05
N GLY A 275 -2.54 -2.27 25.75
CA GLY A 275 -1.15 -2.06 26.16
C GLY A 275 -0.19 -1.70 25.02
N ALA A 276 -0.69 -1.35 23.84
CA ALA A 276 0.14 -0.88 22.72
C ALA A 276 0.75 0.49 23.00
N PHE A 277 0.04 1.34 23.77
CA PHE A 277 0.48 2.70 24.09
C PHE A 277 0.81 2.85 25.58
N PRO A 278 1.98 3.40 25.94
CA PRO A 278 2.30 3.70 27.33
C PRO A 278 1.44 4.86 27.85
N SER A 279 1.13 4.84 29.15
CA SER A 279 0.30 5.84 29.82
C SER A 279 0.95 7.24 29.93
N THR A 280 2.23 7.36 29.60
CA THR A 280 3.01 8.60 29.70
C THR A 280 2.95 9.46 28.44
N ILE A 281 2.40 8.94 27.34
CA ILE A 281 2.29 9.68 26.07
C ILE A 281 0.98 10.44 26.03
N GLU A 282 1.06 11.69 25.58
CA GLU A 282 -0.13 12.50 25.33
C GLU A 282 -0.88 11.99 24.08
N ASN A 283 -2.21 11.88 24.18
CA ASN A 283 -3.04 11.48 23.05
C ASN A 283 -2.94 12.51 21.90
N PRO A 284 -2.40 12.14 20.72
CA PRO A 284 -2.33 13.03 19.56
C PRO A 284 -3.72 13.33 18.96
N TRP A 285 -4.72 12.51 19.27
CA TRP A 285 -6.08 12.57 18.72
C TRP A 285 -7.10 13.16 19.69
N ARG A 286 -6.66 13.80 20.79
CA ARG A 286 -7.53 14.29 21.88
C ARG A 286 -8.63 15.29 21.45
N PHE A 287 -8.48 15.92 20.29
CA PHE A 287 -9.45 16.87 19.73
C PHE A 287 -10.10 16.37 18.43
N ALA A 288 -9.78 15.15 18.02
CA ALA A 288 -10.24 14.54 16.80
C ALA A 288 -11.50 13.69 17.05
N THR A 289 -12.01 13.04 16.01
CA THR A 289 -13.14 12.13 16.16
C THR A 289 -12.66 10.76 16.69
N LYS A 290 -13.60 9.89 17.09
CA LYS A 290 -13.28 8.51 17.48
C LYS A 290 -12.57 7.70 16.38
N MET A 291 -12.70 8.14 15.12
CA MET A 291 -12.10 7.47 13.97
C MET A 291 -10.66 7.91 13.71
N ALA A 292 -10.15 8.95 14.39
CA ALA A 292 -8.76 9.35 14.25
C ALA A 292 -7.79 8.18 14.50
N PRO A 293 -6.79 7.99 13.62
CA PRO A 293 -6.36 8.91 12.57
C PRO A 293 -7.09 8.78 11.21
N PHE A 294 -8.05 7.87 11.10
CA PHE A 294 -8.83 7.59 9.90
C PHE A 294 -10.07 8.50 9.77
N ASP A 295 -9.95 9.75 10.21
CA ASP A 295 -10.96 10.79 10.06
C ASP A 295 -10.48 11.97 9.21
N GLU A 296 -9.37 11.76 8.48
CA GLU A 296 -8.80 12.62 7.45
C GLU A 296 -8.94 12.00 6.06
N GLU A 297 -8.64 12.76 5.00
CA GLU A 297 -8.64 12.23 3.64
C GLU A 297 -7.37 11.45 3.32
N PHE A 298 -7.52 10.32 2.62
CA PHE A 298 -6.45 9.43 2.22
C PHE A 298 -6.38 9.32 0.70
N TYR A 299 -5.18 9.19 0.15
CA TYR A 299 -4.92 8.93 -1.27
C TYR A 299 -4.51 7.47 -1.49
N LEU A 300 -4.74 6.96 -2.70
CA LEU A 300 -4.48 5.57 -3.07
C LEU A 300 -3.03 5.38 -3.54
N ILE A 301 -2.48 4.20 -3.26
CA ILE A 301 -1.14 3.76 -3.67
C ILE A 301 -1.22 2.32 -4.18
N ILE A 302 -0.54 2.04 -5.29
CA ILE A 302 -0.36 0.70 -5.84
C ILE A 302 1.13 0.51 -6.11
N ASN A 303 1.72 -0.58 -5.62
CA ASN A 303 3.11 -0.90 -5.91
C ASN A 303 3.42 -2.40 -5.93
N LEU A 304 4.62 -2.66 -6.41
CA LEU A 304 5.31 -3.93 -6.22
C LEU A 304 6.67 -3.68 -5.58
N ALA A 305 6.80 -3.96 -4.28
CA ALA A 305 8.08 -4.01 -3.59
C ALA A 305 8.77 -5.36 -3.84
N VAL A 306 10.06 -5.43 -3.49
CA VAL A 306 10.87 -6.64 -3.55
C VAL A 306 11.68 -6.76 -2.26
N GLY A 307 11.57 -7.91 -1.59
CA GLY A 307 12.31 -8.19 -0.36
C GLY A 307 12.10 -7.13 0.73
N GLY A 308 13.12 -6.90 1.56
CA GLY A 308 13.07 -6.00 2.71
C GLY A 308 13.59 -6.67 3.99
N THR A 309 13.89 -5.86 5.01
CA THR A 309 14.50 -6.35 6.27
C THR A 309 13.61 -6.13 7.50
N ASN A 310 12.38 -5.69 7.30
CA ASN A 310 11.43 -5.40 8.38
C ASN A 310 10.73 -6.65 8.96
N GLY A 311 11.07 -7.85 8.49
CA GLY A 311 10.43 -9.10 8.91
C GLY A 311 9.20 -9.50 8.09
N PHE A 312 8.76 -8.71 7.10
CA PHE A 312 7.65 -9.10 6.23
C PHE A 312 7.91 -10.44 5.52
N PHE A 313 9.16 -10.69 5.14
CA PHE A 313 9.66 -12.04 4.84
C PHE A 313 10.37 -12.58 6.09
N PRO A 314 9.78 -13.56 6.82
CA PRO A 314 10.39 -14.10 8.03
C PRO A 314 11.71 -14.83 7.75
N ASP A 315 12.62 -14.89 8.72
CA ASP A 315 13.91 -15.61 8.57
C ASP A 315 13.75 -17.14 8.63
N ASP A 316 12.68 -17.61 9.28
CA ASP A 316 12.34 -19.03 9.45
C ASP A 316 11.41 -19.57 8.34
N ALA A 317 11.00 -18.71 7.40
CA ALA A 317 10.18 -19.13 6.27
C ALA A 317 11.02 -19.75 5.16
N VAL A 318 10.49 -20.80 4.53
CA VAL A 318 11.17 -21.54 3.45
C VAL A 318 10.25 -21.71 2.25
N ASN A 319 10.83 -21.62 1.05
CA ASN A 319 10.13 -21.94 -0.19
C ASN A 319 9.89 -23.44 -0.34
N GLU A 320 9.14 -23.83 -1.39
CA GLU A 320 8.98 -25.23 -1.79
C GLU A 320 10.34 -25.94 -1.89
N GLY A 321 10.40 -27.19 -1.43
CA GLY A 321 11.63 -27.97 -1.37
C GLY A 321 12.59 -27.54 -0.24
N GLY A 322 12.19 -26.62 0.63
CA GLY A 322 13.00 -26.16 1.76
C GLY A 322 14.06 -25.12 1.39
N ALA A 323 13.94 -24.48 0.23
CA ALA A 323 14.87 -23.43 -0.19
C ALA A 323 14.75 -22.23 0.77
N PRO A 324 15.84 -21.82 1.45
CA PRO A 324 15.78 -20.76 2.43
C PRO A 324 15.71 -19.38 1.77
N LYS A 325 15.29 -18.39 2.55
CA LYS A 325 15.46 -16.98 2.21
C LYS A 325 16.94 -16.63 2.00
N PRO A 326 17.32 -15.89 0.94
CA PRO A 326 18.73 -15.64 0.63
C PRO A 326 19.40 -14.55 1.49
N TRP A 327 18.65 -13.81 2.30
CA TRP A 327 19.18 -12.82 3.25
C TRP A 327 18.63 -13.08 4.65
N ALA A 328 19.24 -12.47 5.66
CA ALA A 328 18.69 -12.40 7.02
C ALA A 328 18.18 -10.97 7.30
N ASN A 329 17.06 -10.81 8.00
CA ASN A 329 16.55 -9.49 8.39
C ASN A 329 17.57 -8.61 9.15
N PRO A 330 18.40 -9.14 10.09
CA PRO A 330 19.41 -8.31 10.76
C PRO A 330 20.68 -8.07 9.93
N SER A 331 20.79 -8.61 8.71
CA SER A 331 22.00 -8.47 7.89
C SER A 331 22.19 -7.02 7.44
N SER A 332 23.35 -6.45 7.73
CA SER A 332 23.77 -5.16 7.17
C SER A 332 24.07 -5.22 5.67
N ASN A 333 24.16 -6.44 5.10
CA ASN A 333 24.41 -6.68 3.68
C ASN A 333 23.21 -7.35 2.98
N ALA A 334 21.99 -7.24 3.53
CA ALA A 334 20.82 -7.96 3.00
C ALA A 334 20.58 -7.78 1.48
N LEU A 335 20.82 -6.58 0.94
CA LEU A 335 20.77 -6.30 -0.50
C LEU A 335 21.78 -7.12 -1.31
N GLY A 336 23.02 -7.21 -0.82
CA GLY A 336 24.08 -8.00 -1.44
C GLY A 336 23.80 -9.49 -1.34
N ASP A 337 23.30 -9.96 -0.20
CA ASP A 337 22.92 -11.35 0.02
C ASP A 337 21.77 -11.76 -0.92
N PHE A 338 20.73 -10.92 -1.03
CA PHE A 338 19.65 -11.07 -2.00
C PHE A 338 20.17 -11.15 -3.44
N TRP A 339 21.05 -10.21 -3.83
CA TRP A 339 21.65 -10.19 -5.17
C TRP A 339 22.48 -11.44 -5.47
N ASN A 340 23.28 -11.91 -4.51
CA ASN A 340 24.11 -13.10 -4.66
C ASN A 340 23.25 -14.38 -4.74
N GLY A 341 22.09 -14.39 -4.07
CA GLY A 341 21.11 -15.48 -4.13
C GLY A 341 20.28 -15.55 -5.41
N ARG A 342 20.45 -14.64 -6.37
CA ARG A 342 19.56 -14.50 -7.55
C ARG A 342 19.41 -15.73 -8.42
N ALA A 343 20.42 -16.60 -8.47
CA ALA A 343 20.31 -17.86 -9.20
C ALA A 343 19.18 -18.75 -8.68
N GLY A 344 18.81 -18.61 -7.40
CA GLY A 344 17.73 -19.37 -6.76
C GLY A 344 16.33 -18.77 -6.93
N TRP A 345 16.21 -17.45 -7.12
CA TRP A 345 14.90 -16.77 -7.14
C TRP A 345 14.54 -16.12 -8.47
N TYR A 346 15.50 -15.58 -9.23
CA TYR A 346 15.22 -14.87 -10.48
C TYR A 346 14.57 -15.74 -11.57
N PRO A 347 14.93 -17.04 -11.72
CA PRO A 347 14.23 -17.93 -12.64
C PRO A 347 12.72 -18.02 -12.38
N THR A 348 12.26 -17.82 -11.15
CA THR A 348 10.82 -17.83 -10.83
C THR A 348 10.09 -16.64 -11.46
N TRP A 349 10.72 -15.47 -11.52
CA TRP A 349 10.16 -14.28 -12.18
C TRP A 349 10.14 -14.46 -13.70
N GLN A 350 11.19 -15.06 -14.25
CA GLN A 350 11.28 -15.34 -15.68
C GLN A 350 10.22 -16.36 -16.12
N ALA A 351 10.03 -17.42 -15.34
CA ALA A 351 9.02 -18.44 -15.60
C ALA A 351 7.59 -17.88 -15.50
N ALA A 352 7.33 -16.97 -14.57
CA ALA A 352 6.03 -16.31 -14.43
C ALA A 352 5.73 -15.29 -15.54
N GLY A 353 6.74 -14.71 -16.19
CA GLY A 353 6.55 -13.83 -17.34
C GLY A 353 5.78 -12.54 -17.00
N GLU A 354 4.54 -12.41 -17.47
CA GLU A 354 3.64 -11.29 -17.11
C GLU A 354 2.98 -11.50 -15.74
N ASP A 355 2.86 -12.74 -15.27
CA ASP A 355 2.32 -13.04 -13.94
C ASP A 355 3.29 -12.68 -12.82
N ALA A 356 4.53 -12.31 -13.11
CA ALA A 356 5.41 -11.65 -12.15
C ALA A 356 4.94 -10.23 -11.77
N ALA A 357 4.01 -9.65 -12.52
CA ALA A 357 3.43 -8.36 -12.21
C ALA A 357 2.21 -8.48 -11.29
N ILE A 358 2.02 -7.51 -10.40
CA ILE A 358 0.67 -7.23 -9.91
C ILE A 358 -0.14 -6.68 -11.08
N GLN A 359 -1.35 -7.21 -11.26
CA GLN A 359 -2.25 -6.87 -12.35
C GLN A 359 -3.51 -6.25 -11.77
N VAL A 360 -3.87 -5.03 -12.17
CA VAL A 360 -5.04 -4.31 -11.64
C VAL A 360 -5.99 -4.00 -12.79
N ASP A 361 -7.21 -4.50 -12.67
CA ASP A 361 -8.28 -4.32 -13.65
C ASP A 361 -9.00 -2.99 -13.46
N TYR A 362 -9.40 -2.68 -12.23
CA TYR A 362 -9.96 -1.37 -11.94
C TYR A 362 -9.77 -0.97 -10.48
N VAL A 363 -9.90 0.34 -10.26
CA VAL A 363 -10.10 0.95 -8.95
C VAL A 363 -11.42 1.72 -8.98
N ARG A 364 -12.29 1.52 -7.99
CA ARG A 364 -13.53 2.27 -7.83
C ARG A 364 -13.72 2.72 -6.39
N VAL A 365 -14.22 3.95 -6.24
CA VAL A 365 -14.59 4.51 -4.94
C VAL A 365 -15.99 5.10 -5.02
N TRP A 366 -16.86 4.71 -4.08
CA TRP A 366 -18.21 5.26 -3.94
C TRP A 366 -18.34 6.03 -2.63
N ALA A 367 -19.04 7.16 -2.69
CA ALA A 367 -19.45 7.90 -1.51
C ALA A 367 -20.52 7.13 -0.71
N LEU A 368 -20.49 7.28 0.62
CA LEU A 368 -21.52 6.73 1.53
C LEU A 368 -22.84 7.46 1.43
#